data_AF-A0A925JFM7-F1
#
_entry.id   AF-A0A925JFM7-F1
#
_cell.length_a   1.000
_cell.length_b   1.000
_cell.length_c   1.000
_cell.angle_alpha   90.00
_cell.angle_beta   90.00
_cell.angle_gamma   90.00
#
_symmetry.space_group_name_H-M   'P 1'
#
loop_
_entity.id
_entity.type
_entity.pdbx_description
1 polymer ?
#
loop_
_entity_poly.entity_id
_entity_poly.type
_entity_poly.pdbx_seq_one_letter_code
_entity_poly.pdbx_strand_id
1 'polypeptide(L)'
;GLPVFFASHHARQGGAQLFSEFVATFGLLAVIWGCVRRRRIEAVPYAVAAYITAAYWFTASTSFANPAVTLARTASDTFAGIRPADAPGFIAAQLAGAAAATLLFRWLVPTLPLNAERVVVPHKDATENEDE
;
A
#
# COMPACT_ATOMS: atom_id res chain seq x y z
N GLY A 1 -13.75 -35.89 27.72
CA GLY A 1 -12.65 -34.99 27.34
C GLY A 1 -12.85 -34.61 25.90
N LEU A 2 -12.87 -33.32 25.58
CA LEU A 2 -12.95 -32.84 24.20
C LEU A 2 -11.61 -33.07 23.48
N PRO A 3 -11.62 -33.34 22.16
CA PRO A 3 -10.41 -33.67 21.40
C PRO A 3 -9.43 -32.50 21.33
N VAL A 4 -8.13 -32.82 21.36
CA VAL A 4 -6.97 -31.90 21.40
C VAL A 4 -6.76 -31.13 20.09
N PHE A 5 -7.48 -31.51 19.03
CA PHE A 5 -7.43 -30.87 17.72
C PHE A 5 -8.84 -30.62 17.21
N PHE A 6 -9.19 -29.34 17.07
CA PHE A 6 -10.34 -28.89 16.29
C PHE A 6 -9.82 -28.22 15.03
N ALA A 7 -9.83 -28.94 13.91
CA ALA A 7 -9.66 -28.31 12.60
C ALA A 7 -10.90 -27.44 12.35
N SER A 8 -10.72 -26.12 12.29
CA SER A 8 -11.82 -25.20 12.01
C SER A 8 -12.37 -25.48 10.60
N HIS A 9 -13.67 -25.78 10.52
CA HIS A 9 -14.42 -25.93 9.28
C HIS A 9 -14.83 -24.57 8.67
N HIS A 10 -14.28 -23.44 9.13
CA HIS A 10 -14.41 -22.19 8.39
C HIS A 10 -13.45 -22.21 7.20
N ALA A 11 -14.00 -22.47 6.01
CA ALA A 11 -13.33 -22.16 4.75
C ALA A 11 -13.11 -20.65 4.65
N ARG A 12 -12.04 -20.13 5.27
CA ARG A 12 -11.45 -18.82 4.96
C ARG A 12 -10.33 -18.97 3.92
N GLN A 13 -10.44 -19.97 3.05
CA GLN A 13 -9.72 -20.03 1.79
C GLN A 13 -10.58 -19.36 0.74
N GLY A 14 -10.42 -18.06 0.56
CA GLY A 14 -11.18 -17.32 -0.44
C GLY A 14 -10.34 -16.19 -0.99
N GLY A 15 -10.24 -16.09 -2.31
CA GLY A 15 -9.58 -14.96 -2.98
C GLY A 15 -10.07 -13.60 -2.48
N ALA A 16 -11.30 -13.52 -1.93
CA ALA A 16 -11.83 -12.34 -1.25
C ALA A 16 -10.96 -11.86 -0.08
N GLN A 17 -10.35 -12.75 0.69
CA GLN A 17 -9.54 -12.40 1.86
C GLN A 17 -8.16 -11.85 1.44
N LEU A 18 -7.55 -12.46 0.42
CA LEU A 18 -6.31 -11.97 -0.20
C LEU A 18 -6.56 -10.64 -0.92
N PHE A 19 -7.63 -10.55 -1.69
CA PHE A 19 -8.05 -9.33 -2.37
C PHE A 19 -8.33 -8.20 -1.37
N SER A 20 -8.93 -8.53 -0.24
CA SER A 20 -9.19 -7.58 0.84
C SER A 20 -7.90 -6.98 1.42
N GLU A 21 -6.85 -7.78 1.62
CA GLU A 21 -5.53 -7.29 2.04
C GLU A 21 -4.83 -6.46 0.96
N PHE A 22 -4.99 -6.85 -0.30
CA PHE A 22 -4.52 -6.07 -1.44
C PHE A 22 -5.17 -4.68 -1.45
N VAL A 23 -6.50 -4.61 -1.33
CA VAL A 23 -7.25 -3.34 -1.32
C VAL A 23 -6.87 -2.50 -0.11
N ALA A 24 -6.75 -3.11 1.07
CA ALA A 24 -6.35 -2.42 2.29
C ALA A 24 -4.95 -1.80 2.18
N THR A 25 -3.96 -2.56 1.70
CA THR A 25 -2.60 -2.03 1.53
C THR A 25 -2.50 -0.99 0.44
N PHE A 26 -3.17 -1.22 -0.68
CA PHE A 26 -3.22 -0.27 -1.78
C PHE A 26 -3.78 1.08 -1.34
N GLY A 27 -4.95 1.08 -0.69
CA GLY A 27 -5.57 2.33 -0.25
C GLY A 27 -4.82 3.00 0.89
N LEU A 28 -4.18 2.24 1.79
CA LEU A 28 -3.34 2.81 2.85
C LEU A 28 -2.16 3.60 2.25
N LEU A 29 -1.45 3.03 1.27
CA LEU A 29 -0.38 3.76 0.59
C LEU A 29 -0.91 4.93 -0.24
N ALA A 30 -2.09 4.80 -0.85
CA ALA A 30 -2.73 5.91 -1.56
C ALA A 30 -3.02 7.10 -0.65
N VAL A 31 -3.52 6.85 0.57
CA VAL A 31 -3.78 7.88 1.58
C VAL A 31 -2.49 8.55 2.01
N ILE A 32 -1.46 7.77 2.35
CA ILE A 32 -0.14 8.30 2.75
C ILE A 32 0.44 9.18 1.65
N TRP A 33 0.48 8.65 0.41
CA TRP A 33 1.03 9.36 -0.74
C TRP A 33 0.25 10.64 -1.03
N GLY A 34 -1.09 10.60 -0.96
CA GLY A 34 -1.96 11.77 -1.12
C GLY A 34 -1.69 12.87 -0.10
N CYS A 35 -1.52 12.52 1.18
CA CYS A 35 -1.18 13.47 2.25
C CYS A 35 0.20 14.10 2.03
N VAL A 36 1.22 13.28 1.75
CA VAL A 36 2.59 13.74 1.50
C VAL A 36 2.65 14.64 0.25
N ARG A 37 1.96 14.26 -0.83
CA ARG A 37 1.93 15.02 -2.09
C ARG A 37 1.29 16.40 -1.94
N ARG A 38 0.29 16.53 -1.06
CA ARG A 38 -0.36 17.81 -0.71
C ARG A 38 0.44 18.61 0.33
N ARG A 39 1.65 18.16 0.69
CA ARG A 39 2.50 18.76 1.74
C ARG A 39 1.81 18.85 3.11
N ARG A 40 0.87 17.94 3.40
CA ARG A 40 0.16 17.86 4.69
C ARG A 40 0.65 16.67 5.49
N ILE A 41 1.94 16.70 5.85
CA ILE A 41 2.60 15.59 6.57
C ILE A 41 1.96 15.40 7.96
N GLU A 42 1.57 16.49 8.62
CA GLU A 42 0.89 16.48 9.92
C GLU A 42 -0.47 15.76 9.89
N ALA A 43 -1.12 15.69 8.72
CA ALA A 43 -2.41 15.01 8.56
C ALA A 43 -2.27 13.50 8.32
N VAL A 44 -1.07 13.00 8.02
CA VAL A 44 -0.79 11.58 7.74
C VAL A 44 -1.28 10.67 8.88
N PRO A 45 -0.94 10.86 10.17
CA PRO A 45 -1.38 9.96 11.23
C PRO A 45 -2.90 9.87 11.36
N TYR A 46 -3.59 11.00 11.25
CA TYR A 46 -5.07 11.03 11.28
C TYR A 46 -5.68 10.32 10.08
N ALA A 47 -5.13 10.55 8.88
CA ALA A 47 -5.62 9.93 7.65
C ALA A 47 -5.37 8.42 7.63
N VAL A 48 -4.21 7.96 8.12
CA VAL A 48 -3.89 6.55 8.29
C VAL A 48 -4.86 5.90 9.29
N ALA A 49 -5.07 6.50 10.46
CA ALA A 49 -5.99 5.97 11.47
C ALA A 49 -7.43 5.89 10.95
N ALA A 50 -7.91 6.93 10.26
CA ALA A 50 -9.22 6.95 9.65
C ALA A 50 -9.37 5.86 8.58
N TYR A 51 -8.35 5.68 7.74
CA TYR A 51 -8.36 4.65 6.70
C TYR A 51 -8.37 3.25 7.28
N ILE A 52 -7.53 2.93 8.27
CA ILE A 52 -7.51 1.62 8.93
C ILE A 52 -8.84 1.34 9.63
N THR A 53 -9.43 2.35 10.28
CA THR A 53 -10.75 2.23 10.92
C THR A 53 -11.84 1.92 9.89
N ALA A 54 -11.84 2.62 8.75
CA ALA A 54 -12.77 2.33 7.66
C ALA A 54 -12.52 0.93 7.08
N ALA A 55 -11.26 0.59 6.80
CA ALA A 55 -10.85 -0.70 6.27
C ALA A 55 -11.33 -1.84 7.16
N TYR A 56 -11.22 -1.72 8.48
CA TYR A 56 -11.75 -2.71 9.41
C TYR A 56 -13.24 -3.04 9.16
N TRP A 57 -14.05 -2.04 8.80
CA TRP A 57 -15.49 -2.20 8.54
C TRP A 57 -15.83 -2.65 7.11
N PHE A 58 -15.07 -2.22 6.09
CA PHE A 58 -15.37 -2.57 4.70
C PHE A 58 -14.57 -3.76 4.16
N THR A 59 -13.51 -4.21 4.86
CA THR A 59 -12.65 -5.33 4.44
C THR A 59 -13.10 -6.64 5.08
N ALA A 60 -13.17 -7.70 4.27
CA ALA A 60 -13.56 -9.04 4.74
C ALA A 60 -12.52 -9.66 5.70
N SER A 61 -11.27 -9.18 5.65
CA SER A 61 -10.13 -9.71 6.42
C SER A 61 -9.87 -9.02 7.76
N THR A 62 -10.62 -7.97 8.13
CA THR A 62 -10.31 -7.06 9.25
C THR A 62 -8.96 -6.32 9.12
N SER A 63 -8.47 -6.17 7.89
CA SER A 63 -7.31 -5.37 7.44
C SER A 63 -6.05 -5.46 8.33
N PHE A 64 -5.13 -6.37 7.99
CA PHE A 64 -3.80 -6.37 8.61
C PHE A 64 -2.87 -5.34 7.98
N ALA A 65 -2.87 -5.26 6.64
CA ALA A 65 -2.15 -4.28 5.82
C ALA A 65 -0.68 -4.04 6.23
N ASN A 66 -0.07 -5.00 6.92
CA ASN A 66 1.23 -4.87 7.56
C ASN A 66 1.84 -6.28 7.77
N PRO A 67 2.94 -6.59 7.06
CA PRO A 67 3.61 -7.89 7.17
C PRO A 67 4.12 -8.19 8.58
N ALA A 68 4.59 -7.18 9.31
CA ALA A 68 5.09 -7.34 10.68
C ALA A 68 3.98 -7.70 11.66
N VAL A 69 2.79 -7.08 11.51
CA VAL A 69 1.60 -7.44 12.32
C VAL A 69 1.11 -8.83 11.95
N THR A 70 1.16 -9.18 10.67
CA THR A 70 0.78 -10.52 10.18
C THR A 70 1.68 -11.60 10.78
N LEU A 71 3.00 -11.36 10.85
CA LEU A 71 3.95 -12.26 11.52
C LEU A 71 3.72 -12.31 13.04
N ALA A 72 3.50 -11.17 13.71
CA ALA A 72 3.21 -11.16 15.15
C ALA A 72 1.96 -11.96 15.51
N ARG A 73 0.95 -11.97 14.62
CA ARG A 73 -0.28 -12.77 14.76
C ARG A 73 -0.08 -14.28 14.55
N THR A 74 1.04 -14.71 13.96
CA THR A 74 1.42 -16.13 13.90
C THR A 74 2.12 -16.61 15.18
N ALA A 75 2.57 -15.68 16.03
CA ALA A 75 3.29 -15.97 17.28
C ALA A 75 2.39 -15.92 18.53
N SER A 76 1.05 -15.93 18.38
CA SER A 76 0.10 -15.84 19.50
C SER A 76 -1.14 -16.72 19.30
N ASP A 77 -1.34 -17.71 20.20
CA ASP A 77 -2.50 -18.62 20.25
C ASP A 77 -3.76 -17.95 20.82
N THR A 78 -4.26 -16.90 20.17
CA THR A 78 -5.54 -16.25 20.53
C THR A 78 -6.55 -16.36 19.39
N PHE A 79 -7.84 -16.08 19.67
CA PHE A 79 -9.00 -16.16 18.74
C PHE A 79 -8.85 -15.41 17.41
N ALA A 80 -7.79 -14.62 17.24
CA ALA A 80 -7.49 -13.85 16.05
C ALA A 80 -6.09 -14.16 15.47
N GLY A 81 -5.53 -15.32 15.83
CA GLY A 81 -4.28 -15.87 15.29
C GLY A 81 -4.47 -16.42 13.88
N ILE A 82 -3.50 -16.19 13.01
CA ILE A 82 -3.48 -16.69 11.63
C ILE A 82 -2.69 -18.00 11.63
N ARG A 83 -3.20 -19.04 10.95
CA ARG A 83 -2.47 -20.29 10.77
C ARG A 83 -1.14 -19.96 10.09
N PRO A 84 0.02 -20.39 10.60
CA PRO A 84 1.32 -20.01 10.01
C PRO A 84 1.44 -20.31 8.51
N ALA A 85 0.71 -21.32 8.02
CA ALA A 85 0.63 -21.68 6.61
C ALA A 85 -0.07 -20.63 5.72
N ASP A 86 -0.96 -19.81 6.27
CA ASP A 86 -1.73 -18.80 5.52
C ASP A 86 -1.02 -17.43 5.50
N ALA A 87 -0.09 -17.18 6.43
CA ALA A 87 0.65 -15.92 6.52
C ALA A 87 1.40 -15.52 5.24
N PRO A 88 2.07 -16.43 4.50
CA PRO A 88 2.72 -16.08 3.24
C PRO A 88 1.75 -15.52 2.19
N GLY A 89 0.50 -16.02 2.14
CA GLY A 89 -0.52 -15.54 1.20
C GLY A 89 -0.93 -14.10 1.49
N PHE A 90 -1.17 -13.77 2.76
CA PHE A 90 -1.49 -12.40 3.19
C PHE A 90 -0.33 -11.44 2.92
N ILE A 91 0.90 -11.83 3.23
CA ILE A 91 2.09 -11.02 2.96
C ILE A 91 2.24 -10.78 1.44
N ALA A 92 2.05 -11.80 0.62
CA ALA A 92 2.11 -11.65 -0.85
C ALA A 92 1.06 -10.67 -1.37
N ALA A 93 -0.18 -10.74 -0.87
CA ALA A 93 -1.24 -9.81 -1.24
C ALA A 93 -0.94 -8.37 -0.80
N GLN A 94 -0.38 -8.19 0.40
CA GLN A 94 0.04 -6.89 0.93
C GLN A 94 1.17 -6.27 0.08
N LEU A 95 2.17 -7.07 -0.30
CA LEU A 95 3.25 -6.64 -1.18
C LEU A 95 2.73 -6.30 -2.58
N ALA A 96 1.79 -7.08 -3.11
CA ALA A 96 1.16 -6.79 -4.39
C ALA A 96 0.37 -5.47 -4.37
N GLY A 97 -0.40 -5.22 -3.30
CA GLY A 97 -1.15 -3.96 -3.14
C GLY A 97 -0.22 -2.75 -3.00
N ALA A 98 0.86 -2.90 -2.24
CA ALA A 98 1.89 -1.87 -2.11
C ALA A 98 2.60 -1.56 -3.44
N ALA A 99 2.96 -2.59 -4.20
CA ALA A 99 3.57 -2.44 -5.50
C ALA A 99 2.61 -1.78 -6.50
N ALA A 100 1.35 -2.21 -6.55
CA ALA A 100 0.33 -1.65 -7.42
C ALA A 100 0.08 -0.16 -7.13
N ALA A 101 -0.05 0.23 -5.85
CA ALA A 101 -0.19 1.63 -5.46
C ALA A 101 1.03 2.45 -5.92
N THR A 102 2.23 1.95 -5.63
CA THR A 102 3.47 2.66 -5.98
C THR A 102 3.61 2.85 -7.50
N LEU A 103 3.34 1.81 -8.30
CA LEU A 103 3.37 1.89 -9.75
C LEU A 103 2.33 2.87 -10.30
N LEU A 104 1.10 2.81 -9.78
CA LEU A 104 0.02 3.71 -10.19
C LEU A 104 0.37 5.17 -9.91
N PHE A 105 0.81 5.50 -8.69
CA PHE A 105 1.14 6.88 -8.34
C PHE A 105 2.37 7.41 -9.06
N ARG A 106 3.34 6.53 -9.37
CA ARG A 106 4.51 6.88 -10.18
C ARG A 106 4.16 7.15 -11.64
N TRP A 107 3.19 6.41 -12.19
CA TRP A 107 2.64 6.66 -13.52
C TRP A 107 1.77 7.93 -13.57
N LEU A 108 0.89 8.10 -12.58
CA LEU A 108 -0.07 9.22 -12.53
C LEU A 108 0.63 10.57 -12.33
N VAL A 109 1.76 10.59 -11.63
CA VAL A 109 2.58 11.79 -11.44
C VAL A 109 4.02 11.47 -11.79
N PRO A 110 4.39 11.54 -13.08
CA PRO A 110 5.78 11.50 -13.48
C PRO A 110 6.51 12.64 -12.79
N THR A 111 7.63 12.34 -12.13
CA THR A 111 8.60 13.39 -11.79
C THR A 111 8.97 14.11 -13.09
N LEU A 112 8.86 15.43 -13.08
CA LEU A 112 9.01 16.33 -14.23
C LEU A 112 10.39 16.36 -14.93
N PRO A 113 11.51 15.71 -14.49
CA PRO A 113 12.79 15.85 -15.20
C PRO A 113 12.75 15.44 -16.68
N LEU A 114 11.94 14.43 -17.05
CA LEU A 114 11.90 13.91 -18.43
C LEU A 114 11.20 14.84 -19.44
N ASN A 115 10.47 15.85 -18.98
CA ASN A 115 9.80 16.83 -19.84
C ASN A 115 10.45 18.22 -19.78
N ALA A 116 11.37 18.45 -18.85
CA ALA A 116 12.04 19.74 -18.69
C ALA A 116 12.91 20.08 -19.93
N GLU A 117 13.62 19.08 -20.47
CA GLU A 117 14.45 19.23 -21.68
C GLU A 117 13.63 19.58 -22.93
N ARG A 118 12.34 19.22 -22.96
CA ARG A 118 11.42 19.51 -24.07
C ARG A 118 10.81 20.92 -24.02
N VAL A 119 10.99 21.65 -22.91
CA VAL A 119 10.44 22.99 -22.65
C VAL A 119 11.55 24.05 -22.64
N VAL A 120 12.83 23.65 -22.58
CA VAL A 120 13.95 24.58 -22.77
C VAL A 120 13.95 25.06 -24.22
N VAL A 121 13.55 26.31 -24.40
CA VAL A 121 13.68 27.03 -25.66
C VAL A 121 15.18 27.20 -25.95
N PRO A 122 15.70 26.73 -27.11
CA PRO A 122 17.09 26.99 -27.48
C PRO A 122 17.30 28.51 -27.49
N HIS A 123 18.15 29.02 -26.59
CA HIS A 123 18.66 30.38 -26.74
C HIS A 123 19.67 30.34 -27.88
N LYS A 124 19.43 31.13 -28.92
CA LYS A 124 20.47 31.43 -29.92
C LYS A 124 21.57 32.15 -29.13
N ASP A 125 22.75 31.55 -29.03
CA ASP A 125 23.90 32.19 -28.39
C ASP A 125 24.07 33.56 -29.04
N ALA A 126 23.95 34.60 -28.21
CA ALA A 126 24.09 36.00 -28.61
C ALA A 126 25.56 36.34 -28.85
N THR A 127 26.20 35.57 -29.73
CA THR A 127 27.53 35.78 -30.26
C THR A 127 27.47 35.65 -31.78
N GLU A 128 26.55 36.40 -32.40
CA GLU A 128 26.76 36.90 -33.75
C GLU A 128 27.02 38.40 -33.61
N ASN A 129 28.31 38.67 -33.39
CA ASN A 129 29.06 39.78 -33.98
C ASN A 129 28.62 41.20 -33.59
N GLU A 130 29.19 41.69 -32.49
CA GLU A 130 29.48 43.12 -32.30
C GLU A 130 30.70 43.59 -33.10
N ASP A 131 31.26 42.76 -33.98
CA ASP A 131 32.41 43.11 -34.83
C ASP A 131 32.02 43.13 -36.31
N GLU A 132 31.54 44.29 -36.80
CA GLU A 132 31.91 44.93 -38.08
C GLU A 132 31.26 46.31 -38.26
#